data_AF-A0A398AG09-F1
#
_entry.id   AF-A0A398AG09-F1
#
_cell.length_a   1.000
_cell.length_b   1.000
_cell.length_c   1.000
_cell.angle_alpha   90.00
_cell.angle_beta   90.00
_cell.angle_gamma   90.00
#
_symmetry.space_group_name_H-M   'P 1'
#
loop_
_entity.id
_entity.type
_entity.pdbx_description
1 polymer ?
#
loop_
_entity_poly.entity_id
_entity_poly.type
_entity_poly.pdbx_seq_one_letter_code
_entity_poly.pdbx_strand_id
1 'polypeptide(L)'
;MKILSLSLLLLLAATVSQARPSLPAPKLIELLTSINVIEDEAELFEKQQLAINYHNCRSWHLGVETSNIINFQTVPANCKDYVEDYLTSDQYRADSKTVCKEAYFYAKGLALKNDTVNVWIFDLDETLLSNVPFYAQYGYGTEKQDPNAFKKWLEAGEAPVLPETLHLYQNIQELGIEPVLLTERYQELEEVTLKNLEAAGFTYWRQVLFKPTGSNTKISNFKSKERKKLVRSGHTIIGNVGDQWADLAKDSPGRRTFKLPNPLYYKN
;
A
#
# COMPACT_ATOMS: atom_id res chain seq x y z
N MET A 1 -54.57 20.31 -66.75
CA MET A 1 -54.54 21.78 -66.88
C MET A 1 -53.51 22.31 -65.87
N LYS A 2 -52.50 23.16 -66.16
CA LYS A 2 -52.39 24.39 -67.00
C LYS A 2 -53.44 25.43 -66.59
N ILE A 3 -53.10 26.47 -65.81
CA ILE A 3 -52.83 27.88 -66.21
C ILE A 3 -52.97 28.72 -64.91
N LEU A 4 -52.31 29.84 -64.57
CA LEU A 4 -51.10 30.64 -64.93
C LEU A 4 -50.91 31.63 -63.73
N SER A 5 -49.88 32.47 -63.51
CA SER A 5 -48.55 32.82 -64.08
C SER A 5 -47.76 33.51 -62.91
N LEU A 6 -46.76 34.41 -62.98
CA LEU A 6 -45.99 35.15 -64.00
C LEU A 6 -44.64 35.63 -63.39
N SER A 7 -43.69 36.07 -64.23
CA SER A 7 -42.57 37.04 -63.99
C SER A 7 -41.69 36.92 -62.73
N LEU A 8 -40.37 36.73 -62.76
CA LEU A 8 -39.27 37.22 -63.63
C LEU A 8 -38.85 38.70 -63.40
N LEU A 9 -37.75 38.91 -62.65
CA LEU A 9 -36.56 39.65 -63.14
C LEU A 9 -35.31 39.44 -62.25
N LEU A 10 -34.15 39.83 -62.75
CA LEU A 10 -32.84 39.83 -62.07
C LEU A 10 -32.64 41.10 -61.24
N LEU A 11 -31.71 41.07 -60.27
CA LEU A 11 -30.61 42.05 -60.22
C LEU A 11 -29.47 41.63 -59.27
N LEU A 12 -28.29 42.23 -59.47
CA LEU A 12 -27.04 41.94 -58.76
C LEU A 12 -26.68 43.04 -57.75
N ALA A 13 -25.93 42.62 -56.73
CA ALA A 13 -24.88 43.38 -56.01
C ALA A 13 -25.18 44.77 -55.40
N ALA A 14 -25.06 44.85 -54.08
CA ALA A 14 -24.49 45.98 -53.37
C ALA A 14 -23.66 45.47 -52.18
N THR A 15 -22.53 46.10 -51.87
CA THR A 15 -21.63 45.70 -50.78
C THR A 15 -21.81 46.58 -49.55
N VAL A 16 -21.74 45.98 -48.36
CA VAL A 16 -21.48 46.71 -47.10
C VAL A 16 -20.43 45.92 -46.31
N SER A 17 -19.30 46.56 -46.02
CA SER A 17 -18.34 46.05 -45.05
C SER A 17 -18.86 46.34 -43.66
N GLN A 18 -19.00 45.30 -42.82
CA GLN A 18 -19.16 45.47 -41.37
C GLN A 18 -18.03 44.74 -40.66
N ALA A 19 -17.34 45.46 -39.78
CA ALA A 19 -16.24 44.92 -39.00
C ALA A 19 -16.73 43.82 -38.06
N ARG A 20 -15.89 42.82 -37.78
CA ARG A 20 -16.11 41.93 -36.65
C ARG A 20 -16.18 42.77 -35.37
N PRO A 21 -17.24 42.69 -34.55
CA PRO A 21 -17.22 43.31 -33.23
C PRO A 21 -16.09 42.69 -32.42
N SER A 22 -15.21 43.50 -31.85
CA SER A 22 -14.40 43.07 -30.72
C SER A 22 -15.34 42.73 -29.56
N LEU A 23 -15.20 41.53 -29.00
CA LEU A 23 -15.95 41.17 -27.78
C LEU A 23 -15.55 42.14 -26.67
N PRO A 24 -16.51 42.74 -25.94
CA PRO A 24 -16.19 43.65 -24.85
C PRO A 24 -15.48 42.88 -23.73
N ALA A 25 -14.32 43.39 -23.33
CA ALA A 25 -13.43 42.82 -22.32
C ALA A 25 -14.10 42.22 -21.06
N PRO A 26 -15.16 42.80 -20.44
CA PRO A 26 -15.84 42.19 -19.29
C PRO A 26 -16.19 40.70 -19.46
N LYS A 27 -16.63 40.24 -20.64
CA LYS A 27 -16.99 38.83 -20.84
C LYS A 27 -15.81 37.86 -20.84
N LEU A 28 -14.60 38.35 -21.12
CA LEU A 28 -13.39 37.53 -20.98
C LEU A 28 -12.94 37.48 -19.52
N ILE A 29 -13.19 38.55 -18.76
CA ILE A 29 -12.89 38.61 -17.32
C ILE A 29 -13.85 37.70 -16.54
N GLU A 30 -15.15 37.69 -16.85
CA GLU A 30 -16.12 36.72 -16.26
C GLU A 30 -15.69 35.26 -16.48
N LEU A 31 -15.16 34.95 -17.67
CA LEU A 31 -14.69 33.61 -18.04
C LEU A 31 -13.36 33.24 -17.36
N LEU A 32 -12.52 34.22 -17.02
CA LEU A 32 -11.29 33.99 -16.26
C LEU A 32 -11.59 33.86 -14.75
N THR A 33 -12.50 34.66 -14.19
CA THR A 33 -12.91 34.52 -12.79
C THR A 33 -13.57 33.17 -12.49
N SER A 34 -14.22 32.56 -13.48
CA SER A 34 -14.81 31.21 -13.33
C SER A 34 -13.79 30.06 -13.48
N ILE A 35 -12.55 30.33 -13.93
CA ILE A 35 -11.44 29.37 -13.86
C ILE A 35 -10.83 29.39 -12.45
N ASN A 36 -10.58 30.57 -11.89
CA ASN A 36 -10.04 30.72 -10.53
C ASN A 36 -10.92 30.03 -9.46
N VAL A 37 -12.24 30.01 -9.64
CA VAL A 37 -13.17 29.30 -8.73
C VAL A 37 -12.96 27.79 -8.75
N ILE A 38 -12.56 27.20 -9.89
CA ILE A 38 -12.30 25.76 -10.02
C ILE A 38 -10.96 25.39 -9.39
N GLU A 39 -9.95 26.28 -9.47
CA GLU A 39 -8.69 26.10 -8.74
C GLU A 39 -8.90 26.19 -7.22
N ASP A 40 -9.70 27.15 -6.75
CA ASP A 40 -10.03 27.31 -5.32
C ASP A 40 -10.91 26.15 -4.80
N GLU A 41 -11.87 25.63 -5.57
CA GLU A 41 -12.58 24.39 -5.23
C GLU A 41 -11.65 23.19 -5.15
N ALA A 42 -10.71 23.02 -6.10
CA ALA A 42 -9.76 21.92 -6.06
C ALA A 42 -8.81 22.00 -4.84
N GLU A 43 -8.26 23.18 -4.55
CA GLU A 43 -7.40 23.38 -3.38
C GLU A 43 -8.19 23.28 -2.06
N LEU A 44 -9.48 23.66 -2.05
CA LEU A 44 -10.40 23.47 -0.92
C LEU A 44 -10.72 21.98 -0.71
N PHE A 45 -10.96 21.22 -1.79
CA PHE A 45 -11.15 19.76 -1.70
C PHE A 45 -9.87 19.05 -1.24
N GLU A 46 -8.67 19.46 -1.70
CA GLU A 46 -7.41 18.94 -1.15
C GLU A 46 -7.25 19.30 0.34
N LYS A 47 -7.57 20.53 0.76
CA LYS A 47 -7.55 20.93 2.18
C LYS A 47 -8.57 20.15 3.03
N GLN A 48 -9.75 19.82 2.48
CA GLN A 48 -10.72 18.94 3.13
C GLN A 48 -10.27 17.48 3.14
N GLN A 49 -9.53 17.02 2.11
CA GLN A 49 -8.94 15.69 2.03
C GLN A 49 -7.70 15.52 2.94
N LEU A 50 -7.02 16.62 3.28
CA LEU A 50 -6.05 16.73 4.37
C LEU A 50 -6.71 16.69 5.76
N ALA A 51 -8.04 16.87 5.83
CA ALA A 51 -8.83 16.90 7.06
C ALA A 51 -10.01 15.90 7.02
N ILE A 52 -9.82 14.71 6.43
CA ILE A 52 -10.86 13.67 6.44
C ILE A 52 -11.17 13.29 7.89
N ASN A 53 -12.33 13.73 8.37
CA ASN A 53 -12.74 13.53 9.75
C ASN A 53 -13.27 12.11 9.94
N TYR A 54 -12.36 11.18 10.23
CA TYR A 54 -12.67 9.80 10.55
C TYR A 54 -13.26 9.67 11.96
N HIS A 55 -14.51 10.12 12.10
CA HIS A 55 -15.30 10.10 13.35
C HIS A 55 -15.40 8.71 14.02
N ASN A 56 -15.19 7.63 13.26
CA ASN A 56 -15.11 6.27 13.80
C ASN A 56 -13.80 5.60 13.36
N CYS A 57 -12.88 5.46 14.31
CA CYS A 57 -11.55 4.91 14.07
C CYS A 57 -11.56 3.43 13.68
N ARG A 58 -12.54 2.64 14.15
CA ARG A 58 -12.71 1.24 13.72
C ARG A 58 -13.18 1.15 12.27
N SER A 59 -14.04 2.06 11.81
CA SER A 59 -14.43 2.17 10.40
C SER A 59 -13.27 2.63 9.52
N TRP A 60 -12.45 3.56 9.99
CA TRP A 60 -11.21 3.96 9.31
C TRP A 60 -10.23 2.78 9.18
N HIS A 61 -9.94 2.08 10.27
CA HIS A 61 -9.01 0.95 10.26
C HIS A 61 -9.50 -0.19 9.36
N LEU A 62 -10.79 -0.53 9.39
CA LEU A 62 -11.38 -1.47 8.44
C LEU A 62 -11.25 -0.99 6.98
N GLY A 63 -11.40 0.31 6.72
CA GLY A 63 -11.20 0.90 5.40
C GLY A 63 -9.76 0.81 4.91
N VAL A 64 -8.77 1.01 5.80
CA VAL A 64 -7.34 0.79 5.53
C VAL A 64 -7.05 -0.68 5.22
N GLU A 65 -7.48 -1.59 6.10
CA GLU A 65 -7.27 -3.03 5.95
C GLU A 65 -7.87 -3.59 4.66
N THR A 66 -9.03 -3.09 4.25
CA THR A 66 -9.69 -3.48 3.00
C THR A 66 -9.22 -2.70 1.76
N SER A 67 -8.21 -1.83 1.87
CA SER A 67 -7.71 -0.95 0.81
C SER A 67 -8.74 0.01 0.19
N ASN A 68 -9.85 0.27 0.90
CA ASN A 68 -10.79 1.35 0.56
C ASN A 68 -10.22 2.74 0.95
N ILE A 69 -9.31 2.77 1.93
CA ILE A 69 -8.51 3.94 2.31
C ILE A 69 -7.05 3.60 2.00
N ILE A 70 -6.40 4.44 1.19
CA ILE A 70 -5.05 4.21 0.68
C ILE A 70 -4.19 5.47 0.77
N ASN A 71 -2.87 5.30 0.87
CA ASN A 71 -1.87 6.40 0.91
C ASN A 71 -2.10 7.44 2.03
N PHE A 72 -2.71 7.07 3.16
CA PHE A 72 -2.78 7.97 4.31
C PHE A 72 -1.35 8.33 4.77
N GLN A 73 -1.13 9.59 5.15
CA GLN A 73 0.21 10.12 5.47
C GLN A 73 0.58 9.93 6.94
N THR A 74 -0.41 9.99 7.81
CA THR A 74 -0.37 9.67 9.25
C THR A 74 -1.73 9.09 9.64
N VAL A 75 -1.77 8.34 10.73
CA VAL A 75 -3.02 7.94 11.40
C VAL A 75 -3.82 9.22 11.73
N PRO A 76 -5.17 9.22 11.64
CA PRO A 76 -5.98 10.37 12.01
C PRO A 76 -5.74 10.72 13.49
N ALA A 77 -5.49 12.00 13.80
CA ALA A 77 -5.07 12.42 15.14
C ALA A 77 -6.06 12.03 16.25
N ASN A 78 -7.36 12.00 15.94
CA ASN A 78 -8.43 11.54 16.83
C ASN A 78 -8.48 10.01 17.05
N CYS A 79 -7.56 9.26 16.45
CA CYS A 79 -7.50 7.80 16.48
C CYS A 79 -6.23 7.24 17.14
N LYS A 80 -5.35 8.08 17.72
CA LYS A 80 -4.17 7.65 18.49
C LYS A 80 -4.55 6.56 19.52
N ASP A 81 -5.44 6.92 20.44
CA ASP A 81 -5.85 6.09 21.57
C ASP A 81 -6.51 4.78 21.11
N TYR A 82 -7.22 4.80 19.97
CA TYR A 82 -7.78 3.61 19.34
C TYR A 82 -6.70 2.68 18.75
N VAL A 83 -5.65 3.24 18.15
CA VAL A 83 -4.55 2.44 17.59
C VAL A 83 -3.66 1.88 18.71
N GLU A 84 -3.44 2.65 19.78
CA GLU A 84 -2.79 2.17 21.01
C GLU A 84 -3.57 1.02 21.66
N ASP A 85 -4.87 1.17 21.91
CA ASP A 85 -5.75 0.11 22.42
C ASP A 85 -5.78 -1.11 21.48
N TYR A 86 -5.91 -0.91 20.17
CA TYR A 86 -5.94 -2.02 19.22
C TYR A 86 -4.66 -2.86 19.26
N LEU A 87 -3.48 -2.22 19.23
CA LEU A 87 -2.18 -2.88 19.17
C LEU A 87 -1.73 -3.48 20.50
N THR A 88 -2.19 -2.94 21.63
CA THR A 88 -1.83 -3.42 22.98
C THR A 88 -2.84 -4.40 23.58
N SER A 89 -4.07 -4.45 23.07
CA SER A 89 -5.10 -5.40 23.51
C SER A 89 -5.03 -6.77 22.80
N ASP A 90 -5.86 -7.70 23.27
CA ASP A 90 -6.03 -9.01 22.64
C ASP A 90 -6.54 -8.95 21.19
N GLN A 91 -7.10 -7.82 20.71
CA GLN A 91 -7.72 -7.76 19.38
C GLN A 91 -6.68 -7.90 18.25
N TYR A 92 -5.58 -7.13 18.28
CA TYR A 92 -4.50 -7.27 17.29
C TYR A 92 -3.90 -8.69 17.27
N ARG A 93 -3.74 -9.30 18.45
CA ARG A 93 -3.29 -10.70 18.57
C ARG A 93 -4.33 -11.68 18.02
N ALA A 94 -5.62 -11.49 18.28
CA ALA A 94 -6.70 -12.36 17.80
C ALA A 94 -6.86 -12.29 16.28
N ASP A 95 -6.75 -11.09 15.69
CA ASP A 95 -6.80 -10.86 14.25
C ASP A 95 -5.60 -11.52 13.57
N SER A 96 -4.38 -11.22 14.04
CA SER A 96 -3.13 -11.84 13.56
C SER A 96 -3.17 -13.38 13.67
N LYS A 97 -3.62 -13.91 14.81
CA LYS A 97 -3.81 -15.36 15.04
C LYS A 97 -4.80 -15.98 14.05
N THR A 98 -5.86 -15.25 13.69
CA THR A 98 -6.86 -15.73 12.71
C THR A 98 -6.24 -15.85 11.32
N VAL A 99 -5.48 -14.83 10.89
CA VAL A 99 -4.74 -14.83 9.61
C VAL A 99 -3.70 -15.96 9.57
N CYS A 100 -2.89 -16.10 10.62
CA CYS A 100 -1.87 -17.14 10.73
C CYS A 100 -2.47 -18.55 10.79
N LYS A 101 -3.62 -18.73 11.45
CA LYS A 101 -4.35 -20.00 11.50
C LYS A 101 -4.89 -20.40 10.12
N GLU A 102 -5.47 -19.45 9.38
CA GLU A 102 -5.92 -19.66 8.00
C GLU A 102 -4.77 -20.01 7.06
N ALA A 103 -3.62 -19.35 7.22
CA ALA A 103 -2.39 -19.66 6.49
C ALA A 103 -1.90 -21.09 6.75
N TYR A 104 -1.87 -21.53 8.01
CA TYR A 104 -1.48 -22.88 8.37
C TYR A 104 -2.43 -23.95 7.82
N PHE A 105 -3.74 -23.82 8.03
CA PHE A 105 -4.69 -24.83 7.55
C PHE A 105 -4.77 -24.88 6.03
N TYR A 106 -4.56 -23.76 5.34
CA TYR A 106 -4.34 -23.75 3.89
C TYR A 106 -3.09 -24.56 3.50
N ALA A 107 -1.93 -24.26 4.10
CA ALA A 107 -0.67 -24.94 3.79
C ALA A 107 -0.76 -26.46 4.01
N LYS A 108 -1.32 -26.86 5.16
CA LYS A 108 -1.51 -28.26 5.56
C LYS A 108 -2.45 -29.04 4.66
N GLY A 109 -3.37 -28.37 3.97
CA GLY A 109 -4.31 -28.98 3.02
C GLY A 109 -3.72 -29.28 1.63
N LEU A 110 -2.46 -28.93 1.35
CA LEU A 110 -1.88 -29.05 0.03
C LEU A 110 -1.13 -30.37 -0.16
N ALA A 111 -1.46 -31.07 -1.26
CA ALA A 111 -0.58 -32.07 -1.84
C ALA A 111 0.62 -31.36 -2.52
N LEU A 112 1.65 -31.07 -1.72
CA LEU A 112 2.93 -30.57 -2.21
C LEU A 112 3.63 -31.66 -3.03
N LYS A 113 4.41 -31.25 -4.04
CA LYS A 113 5.24 -32.18 -4.79
C LYS A 113 6.69 -32.11 -4.33
N ASN A 114 7.35 -33.28 -4.33
CA ASN A 114 8.75 -33.45 -3.95
C ASN A 114 9.74 -33.09 -5.10
N ASP A 115 9.25 -32.88 -6.33
CA ASP A 115 10.05 -32.48 -7.51
C ASP A 115 10.18 -30.96 -7.65
N THR A 116 9.49 -30.17 -6.83
CA THR A 116 9.51 -28.71 -6.84
C THR A 116 9.92 -28.13 -5.50
N VAL A 117 10.77 -27.09 -5.50
CA VAL A 117 11.05 -26.30 -4.30
C VAL A 117 9.81 -25.48 -3.95
N ASN A 118 9.11 -25.88 -2.89
CA ASN A 118 7.93 -25.21 -2.37
C ASN A 118 8.36 -24.11 -1.39
N VAL A 119 8.05 -22.85 -1.66
CA VAL A 119 8.43 -21.72 -0.79
C VAL A 119 7.23 -20.97 -0.23
N TRP A 120 7.39 -20.40 0.96
CA TRP A 120 6.46 -19.45 1.55
C TRP A 120 7.16 -18.10 1.71
N ILE A 121 6.52 -17.02 1.27
CA ILE A 121 7.09 -15.68 1.39
C ILE A 121 6.57 -15.01 2.64
N PHE A 122 7.49 -14.43 3.41
CA PHE A 122 7.21 -13.56 4.53
C PHE A 122 7.84 -12.19 4.25
N ASP A 123 7.07 -11.13 4.45
CA ASP A 123 7.63 -9.81 4.77
C ASP A 123 8.26 -9.83 6.20
N LEU A 124 8.93 -8.75 6.63
CA LEU A 124 9.52 -8.59 7.96
C LEU A 124 8.76 -7.63 8.89
N ASP A 125 8.34 -6.45 8.42
CA ASP A 125 8.05 -5.29 9.27
C ASP A 125 6.54 -5.14 9.51
N GLU A 126 6.10 -5.32 10.77
CA GLU A 126 4.75 -5.70 11.20
C GLU A 126 4.28 -7.07 10.68
N THR A 127 5.21 -7.88 10.14
CA THR A 127 4.96 -9.27 9.71
C THR A 127 5.63 -10.28 10.64
N LEU A 128 6.95 -10.18 10.84
CA LEU A 128 7.75 -11.07 11.71
C LEU A 128 8.32 -10.33 12.92
N LEU A 129 8.69 -9.07 12.73
CA LEU A 129 9.25 -8.17 13.73
C LEU A 129 8.34 -6.95 13.85
N SER A 130 8.14 -6.45 15.07
CA SER A 130 7.27 -5.31 15.33
C SER A 130 8.03 -4.02 15.60
N ASN A 131 7.56 -2.97 14.95
CA ASN A 131 7.99 -1.59 15.04
C ASN A 131 7.06 -0.76 15.97
N VAL A 132 6.06 -1.38 16.62
CA VAL A 132 5.20 -0.72 17.63
C VAL A 132 6.01 0.05 18.68
N PRO A 133 7.14 -0.45 19.24
CA PRO A 133 7.95 0.31 20.21
C PRO A 133 8.57 1.60 19.64
N PHE A 134 8.77 1.68 18.32
CA PHE A 134 9.16 2.92 17.63
C PHE A 134 7.94 3.81 17.42
N TYR A 135 6.85 3.28 16.86
CA TYR A 135 5.64 4.06 16.59
C TYR A 135 4.96 4.63 17.85
N ALA A 136 5.08 3.99 19.00
CA ALA A 136 4.63 4.53 20.30
C ALA A 136 5.31 5.87 20.67
N GLN A 137 6.55 6.09 20.20
CA GLN A 137 7.28 7.35 20.38
C GLN A 137 6.82 8.47 19.43
N TYR A 138 6.02 8.13 18.42
CA TYR A 138 5.48 9.03 17.39
C TYR A 138 3.95 8.91 17.29
N GLY A 139 3.29 8.93 18.46
CA GLY A 139 1.83 8.99 18.58
C GLY A 139 1.08 7.83 17.92
N TYR A 140 1.67 6.63 17.88
CA TYR A 140 1.17 5.45 17.18
C TYR A 140 0.88 5.71 15.68
N GLY A 141 1.74 6.52 15.05
CA GLY A 141 1.65 6.86 13.63
C GLY A 141 0.80 8.10 13.32
N THR A 142 0.26 8.79 14.33
CA THR A 142 -0.39 10.10 14.14
C THR A 142 0.62 11.23 13.90
N GLU A 143 1.87 11.05 14.31
CA GLU A 143 2.93 12.05 14.24
C GLU A 143 3.92 11.75 13.10
N LYS A 144 4.44 12.81 12.45
CA LYS A 144 5.46 12.68 11.40
C LYS A 144 6.85 12.44 12.01
N GLN A 145 7.60 11.54 11.40
CA GLN A 145 8.94 11.14 11.83
C GLN A 145 10.02 11.90 11.05
N ASP A 146 11.20 12.10 11.65
CA ASP A 146 12.37 12.53 10.90
C ASP A 146 12.76 11.45 9.86
N PRO A 147 13.17 11.82 8.62
CA PRO A 147 13.45 10.86 7.56
C PRO A 147 14.49 9.77 7.89
N ASN A 148 15.34 9.98 8.90
CA ASN A 148 16.37 9.05 9.35
C ASN A 148 16.06 8.39 10.72
N ALA A 149 14.97 8.75 11.40
CA ALA A 149 14.65 8.21 12.73
C ALA A 149 14.42 6.69 12.68
N PHE A 150 13.61 6.23 11.73
CA PHE A 150 13.30 4.81 11.59
C PHE A 150 14.54 3.97 11.25
N LYS A 151 15.41 4.47 10.35
CA LYS A 151 16.69 3.80 10.05
C LYS A 151 17.56 3.64 11.31
N LYS A 152 17.70 4.69 12.13
CA LYS A 152 18.48 4.62 13.38
C LYS A 152 17.89 3.64 14.39
N TRP A 153 16.58 3.48 14.43
CA TRP A 153 15.92 2.49 15.28
C TRP A 153 16.18 1.06 14.76
N LEU A 154 16.12 0.85 13.44
CA LEU A 154 16.47 -0.43 12.82
C LEU A 154 17.95 -0.80 12.99
N GLU A 155 18.85 0.19 13.06
CA GLU A 155 20.28 0.01 13.34
C GLU A 155 20.57 -0.53 14.75
N ALA A 156 19.62 -0.45 15.69
CA ALA A 156 19.76 -1.07 17.01
C ALA A 156 19.54 -2.61 16.97
N GLY A 157 18.69 -3.11 16.08
CA GLY A 157 18.40 -4.54 15.94
C GLY A 157 17.55 -5.14 17.08
N GLU A 158 16.75 -4.33 17.77
CA GLU A 158 15.98 -4.70 18.97
C GLU A 158 14.45 -4.87 18.73
N ALA A 159 14.02 -5.06 17.48
CA ALA A 159 12.59 -5.17 17.15
C ALA A 159 11.97 -6.46 17.75
N PRO A 160 10.91 -6.40 18.59
CA PRO A 160 10.29 -7.59 19.17
C PRO A 160 9.66 -8.52 18.14
N VAL A 161 9.60 -9.82 18.45
CA VAL A 161 8.95 -10.82 17.58
C VAL A 161 7.43 -10.69 17.58
N LEU A 162 6.80 -10.94 16.42
CA LEU A 162 5.36 -11.16 16.30
C LEU A 162 5.02 -12.66 16.46
N PRO A 163 4.48 -13.08 17.62
CA PRO A 163 4.53 -14.49 18.03
C PRO A 163 3.56 -15.39 17.27
N GLU A 164 2.42 -14.87 16.82
CA GLU A 164 1.48 -15.68 16.01
C GLU A 164 2.06 -15.96 14.60
N THR A 165 2.87 -15.04 14.05
CA THR A 165 3.61 -15.27 12.80
C THR A 165 4.83 -16.17 13.02
N LEU A 166 5.52 -16.09 14.17
CA LEU A 166 6.56 -17.07 14.54
C LEU A 166 5.99 -18.50 14.58
N HIS A 167 4.82 -18.69 15.20
CA HIS A 167 4.14 -19.98 15.17
C HIS A 167 3.81 -20.44 13.74
N LEU A 168 3.31 -19.54 12.88
CA LEU A 168 3.09 -19.86 11.46
C LEU A 168 4.39 -20.29 10.78
N TYR A 169 5.47 -19.52 10.95
CA TYR A 169 6.77 -19.75 10.34
C TYR A 169 7.31 -21.15 10.65
N GLN A 170 7.31 -21.53 11.93
CA GLN A 170 7.73 -22.86 12.40
C GLN A 170 6.85 -23.97 11.80
N ASN A 171 5.52 -23.80 11.82
CA ASN A 171 4.58 -24.75 11.23
C ASN A 171 4.74 -24.90 9.70
N ILE A 172 5.13 -23.83 8.99
CA ILE A 172 5.42 -23.87 7.55
C ILE A 172 6.70 -24.67 7.26
N GLN A 173 7.73 -24.53 8.09
CA GLN A 173 8.95 -25.36 8.02
C GLN A 173 8.66 -26.84 8.30
N GLU A 174 7.84 -27.16 9.31
CA GLU A 174 7.41 -28.54 9.62
C GLU A 174 6.65 -29.21 8.47
N LEU A 175 5.95 -28.44 7.63
CA LEU A 175 5.29 -28.91 6.41
C LEU A 175 6.24 -29.09 5.21
N GLY A 176 7.54 -28.90 5.38
CA GLY A 176 8.54 -29.01 4.32
C GLY A 176 8.47 -27.86 3.29
N ILE A 177 7.91 -26.71 3.68
CA ILE A 177 7.86 -25.51 2.85
C ILE A 177 8.98 -24.56 3.31
N GLU A 178 9.83 -24.15 2.38
CA GLU A 178 11.01 -23.34 2.69
C GLU A 178 10.65 -21.84 2.80
N PRO A 179 10.90 -21.17 3.95
CA PRO A 179 10.64 -19.74 4.08
C PRO A 179 11.60 -18.89 3.22
N VAL A 180 11.07 -17.87 2.56
CA VAL A 180 11.83 -16.82 1.87
C VAL A 180 11.40 -15.47 2.42
N LEU A 181 12.38 -14.69 2.87
CA LEU A 181 12.18 -13.39 3.49
C LEU A 181 12.33 -12.28 2.44
N LEU A 182 11.37 -11.34 2.37
CA LEU A 182 11.32 -10.30 1.32
C LEU A 182 10.92 -8.93 1.90
N THR A 183 11.92 -8.10 2.19
CA THR A 183 11.77 -6.84 2.94
C THR A 183 12.21 -5.61 2.13
N GLU A 184 11.56 -4.47 2.33
CA GLU A 184 12.03 -3.18 1.82
C GLU A 184 13.15 -2.53 2.65
N ARG A 185 13.56 -3.11 3.79
CA ARG A 185 14.80 -2.73 4.48
C ARG A 185 15.95 -2.76 3.46
N TYR A 186 16.80 -1.73 3.49
CA TYR A 186 17.93 -1.67 2.56
C TYR A 186 19.01 -2.70 2.93
N GLN A 187 19.75 -3.20 1.94
CA GLN A 187 20.83 -4.19 2.12
C GLN A 187 21.89 -3.77 3.16
N GLU A 188 22.10 -2.46 3.35
CA GLU A 188 22.95 -1.90 4.42
C GLU A 188 22.50 -2.25 5.86
N LEU A 189 21.25 -2.69 6.05
CA LEU A 189 20.70 -3.16 7.33
C LEU A 189 20.68 -4.69 7.46
N GLU A 190 21.34 -5.42 6.55
CA GLU A 190 21.34 -6.88 6.54
C GLU A 190 21.83 -7.49 7.85
N GLU A 191 23.06 -7.17 8.27
CA GLU A 191 23.69 -7.80 9.45
C GLU A 191 22.86 -7.62 10.74
N VAL A 192 22.37 -6.40 11.00
CA VAL A 192 21.52 -6.09 12.17
C VAL A 192 20.16 -6.77 12.07
N THR A 193 19.57 -6.86 10.87
CA THR A 193 18.28 -7.52 10.65
C THR A 193 18.37 -9.03 10.84
N LEU A 194 19.40 -9.69 10.34
CA LEU A 194 19.57 -11.14 10.51
C LEU A 194 19.80 -11.51 11.99
N LYS A 195 20.63 -10.74 12.71
CA LYS A 195 20.81 -10.91 14.17
C LYS A 195 19.51 -10.72 14.96
N ASN A 196 18.71 -9.71 14.60
CA ASN A 196 17.40 -9.48 15.20
C ASN A 196 16.44 -10.65 14.95
N LEU A 197 16.44 -11.22 13.74
CA LEU A 197 15.63 -12.40 13.38
C LEU A 197 16.06 -13.66 14.14
N GLU A 198 17.36 -13.92 14.25
CA GLU A 198 17.91 -15.04 15.04
C GLU A 198 17.51 -14.92 16.51
N ALA A 199 17.68 -13.73 17.11
CA ALA A 199 17.27 -13.43 18.48
C ALA A 199 15.74 -13.53 18.70
N ALA A 200 14.95 -13.23 17.66
CA ALA A 200 13.49 -13.42 17.63
C ALA A 200 13.04 -14.88 17.46
N GLY A 201 13.98 -15.83 17.24
CA GLY A 201 13.70 -17.26 17.11
C GLY A 201 13.53 -17.76 15.67
N PHE A 202 13.79 -16.92 14.66
CA PHE A 202 13.84 -17.33 13.26
C PHE A 202 15.25 -17.85 12.92
N THR A 203 15.45 -19.16 13.01
CA THR A 203 16.79 -19.78 12.91
C THR A 203 17.14 -20.38 11.54
N TYR A 204 16.21 -20.32 10.58
CA TYR A 204 16.44 -20.78 9.21
C TYR A 204 15.51 -20.06 8.22
N TRP A 205 16.08 -19.70 7.07
CA TRP A 205 15.40 -19.25 5.86
C TRP A 205 16.16 -19.82 4.66
N ARG A 206 15.49 -20.02 3.52
CA ARG A 206 16.15 -20.41 2.27
C ARG A 206 16.88 -19.23 1.63
N GLN A 207 16.27 -18.04 1.69
CA GLN A 207 16.81 -16.83 1.10
C GLN A 207 16.22 -15.59 1.79
N VAL A 208 17.03 -14.53 1.90
CA VAL A 208 16.58 -13.18 2.26
C VAL A 208 16.78 -12.26 1.07
N LEU A 209 15.82 -11.36 0.85
CA LEU A 209 15.75 -10.45 -0.30
C LEU A 209 15.52 -9.03 0.21
N PHE A 210 16.63 -8.36 0.52
CA PHE A 210 16.65 -6.94 0.89
C PHE A 210 16.48 -6.03 -0.32
N LYS A 211 16.03 -4.80 -0.08
CA LYS A 211 15.99 -3.74 -1.09
C LYS A 211 17.42 -3.24 -1.37
N PRO A 212 17.85 -3.10 -2.64
CA PRO A 212 19.17 -2.54 -2.92
C PRO A 212 19.30 -1.12 -2.34
N THR A 213 20.39 -0.84 -1.62
CA THR A 213 20.64 0.45 -0.97
C THR A 213 20.53 1.61 -1.95
N GLY A 214 19.82 2.69 -1.56
CA GLY A 214 19.55 3.85 -2.43
C GLY A 214 18.52 3.61 -3.55
N SER A 215 17.85 2.45 -3.61
CA SER A 215 16.84 2.16 -4.64
C SER A 215 15.53 2.91 -4.39
N ASN A 216 15.25 3.92 -5.22
CA ASN A 216 13.97 4.65 -5.26
C ASN A 216 12.82 3.84 -5.92
N THR A 217 12.94 2.52 -6.02
CA THR A 217 11.88 1.66 -6.56
C THR A 217 10.71 1.57 -5.56
N LYS A 218 9.47 1.80 -6.03
CA LYS A 218 8.24 1.57 -5.24
C LYS A 218 8.20 0.15 -4.66
N ILE A 219 7.69 -0.02 -3.45
CA ILE A 219 7.88 -1.25 -2.67
C ILE A 219 7.21 -2.43 -3.38
N SER A 220 5.98 -2.26 -3.86
CA SER A 220 5.26 -3.29 -4.61
C SER A 220 5.90 -3.63 -5.97
N ASN A 221 6.63 -2.69 -6.60
CA ASN A 221 7.41 -2.97 -7.82
C ASN A 221 8.66 -3.79 -7.52
N PHE A 222 9.35 -3.48 -6.41
CA PHE A 222 10.50 -4.26 -5.93
C PHE A 222 10.05 -5.67 -5.54
N LYS A 223 9.10 -5.83 -4.62
CA LYS A 223 8.63 -7.14 -4.17
C LYS A 223 8.08 -7.99 -5.33
N SER A 224 7.28 -7.42 -6.25
CA SER A 224 6.85 -8.12 -7.48
C SER A 224 8.03 -8.60 -8.35
N LYS A 225 9.05 -7.77 -8.57
CA LYS A 225 10.23 -8.13 -9.37
C LYS A 225 10.98 -9.31 -8.75
N GLU A 226 11.14 -9.33 -7.43
CA GLU A 226 11.85 -10.40 -6.73
C GLU A 226 11.04 -11.70 -6.69
N ARG A 227 9.72 -11.65 -6.46
CA ARG A 227 8.83 -12.82 -6.60
C ARG A 227 8.86 -13.40 -8.03
N LYS A 228 8.90 -12.53 -9.05
CA LYS A 228 9.13 -12.94 -10.45
C LYS A 228 10.48 -13.62 -10.67
N LYS A 229 11.55 -13.28 -9.94
CA LYS A 229 12.83 -14.01 -10.00
C LYS A 229 12.70 -15.41 -9.38
N LEU A 230 12.09 -15.53 -8.21
CA LEU A 230 11.91 -16.82 -7.52
C LEU A 230 11.19 -17.85 -8.41
N VAL A 231 10.09 -17.45 -9.07
CA VAL A 231 9.38 -18.32 -10.03
C VAL A 231 10.26 -18.67 -11.23
N ARG A 232 11.05 -17.73 -11.75
CA ARG A 232 11.99 -17.99 -12.86
C ARG A 232 13.16 -18.89 -12.49
N SER A 233 13.54 -18.96 -11.22
CA SER A 233 14.54 -19.91 -10.69
C SER A 233 13.93 -21.24 -10.20
N GLY A 234 12.67 -21.52 -10.58
CA GLY A 234 12.01 -22.82 -10.35
C GLY A 234 11.26 -22.96 -9.02
N HIS A 235 11.19 -21.90 -8.21
CA HIS A 235 10.48 -21.94 -6.93
C HIS A 235 8.96 -21.84 -7.12
N THR A 236 8.23 -22.73 -6.47
CA THR A 236 6.76 -22.67 -6.38
C THR A 236 6.38 -21.87 -5.14
N ILE A 237 5.95 -20.62 -5.31
CA ILE A 237 5.45 -19.79 -4.21
C ILE A 237 4.07 -20.30 -3.79
N ILE A 238 4.02 -21.04 -2.68
CA ILE A 238 2.80 -21.63 -2.13
C ILE A 238 1.95 -20.56 -1.45
N GLY A 239 2.53 -19.84 -0.50
CA GLY A 239 1.88 -18.75 0.22
C GLY A 239 2.76 -17.52 0.31
N ASN A 240 2.13 -16.41 0.68
CA ASN A 240 2.75 -15.10 0.83
C ASN A 240 1.98 -14.35 1.92
N VAL A 241 2.68 -13.88 2.96
CA VAL A 241 2.11 -13.15 4.09
C VAL A 241 2.88 -11.85 4.32
N GLY A 242 2.14 -10.78 4.55
CA GLY A 242 2.68 -9.45 4.81
C GLY A 242 1.65 -8.52 5.43
N ASP A 243 2.12 -7.43 6.04
CA ASP A 243 1.28 -6.42 6.67
C ASP A 243 0.68 -5.42 5.67
N GLN A 244 1.18 -5.36 4.43
CA GLN A 244 0.73 -4.41 3.41
C GLN A 244 0.22 -5.09 2.13
N TRP A 245 -0.73 -4.43 1.48
CA TRP A 245 -1.15 -4.81 0.13
C TRP A 245 -0.02 -4.71 -0.89
N ALA A 246 1.04 -3.92 -0.64
CA ALA A 246 2.24 -3.88 -1.46
C ALA A 246 3.00 -5.23 -1.55
N ASP A 247 2.90 -6.07 -0.52
CA ASP A 247 3.58 -7.37 -0.41
C ASP A 247 2.83 -8.47 -1.15
N LEU A 248 1.51 -8.28 -1.29
CA LEU A 248 0.55 -9.27 -1.77
C LEU A 248 0.07 -8.96 -3.19
N ALA A 249 0.11 -7.70 -3.64
CA ALA A 249 -0.36 -7.27 -4.95
C ALA A 249 0.67 -7.48 -6.07
N LYS A 250 0.20 -7.34 -7.32
CA LYS A 250 0.97 -7.49 -8.58
C LYS A 250 1.41 -8.94 -8.81
N ASP A 251 2.44 -9.14 -9.64
CA ASP A 251 2.76 -10.43 -10.23
C ASP A 251 3.31 -11.46 -9.23
N SER A 252 3.16 -12.75 -9.58
CA SER A 252 3.67 -13.87 -8.79
C SER A 252 3.38 -13.75 -7.27
N PRO A 253 2.14 -13.46 -6.84
CA PRO A 253 1.84 -13.16 -5.43
C PRO A 253 1.81 -14.40 -4.53
N GLY A 254 2.00 -15.61 -5.08
CA GLY A 254 1.75 -16.90 -4.41
C GLY A 254 0.47 -17.56 -4.90
N ARG A 255 0.19 -18.80 -4.45
CA ARG A 255 -1.09 -19.47 -4.73
C ARG A 255 -2.24 -18.96 -3.83
N ARG A 256 -1.93 -18.48 -2.62
CA ARG A 256 -2.83 -17.70 -1.74
C ARG A 256 -2.03 -16.64 -0.99
N THR A 257 -2.63 -15.47 -0.80
CA THR A 257 -2.08 -14.34 -0.05
C THR A 257 -2.78 -14.18 1.30
N PHE A 258 -2.08 -13.60 2.27
CA PHE A 258 -2.57 -13.39 3.63
C PHE A 258 -2.13 -11.99 4.12
N LYS A 259 -3.10 -11.12 4.41
CA LYS A 259 -2.88 -9.76 4.95
C LYS A 259 -2.91 -9.83 6.47
N LEU A 260 -1.79 -9.49 7.12
CA LEU A 260 -1.76 -9.21 8.56
C LEU A 260 -2.25 -7.77 8.81
N PRO A 261 -2.91 -7.50 9.94
CA PRO A 261 -3.41 -6.15 10.25
C PRO A 261 -2.26 -5.17 10.53
N ASN A 262 -2.35 -3.95 10.01
CA ASN A 262 -1.46 -2.86 10.42
C ASN A 262 -2.12 -1.47 10.24
N PRO A 263 -2.55 -0.81 11.33
CA PRO A 263 -3.04 0.57 11.29
C PRO A 263 -1.94 1.65 11.22
N LEU A 264 -0.67 1.35 11.51
CA LEU A 264 0.38 2.36 11.74
C LEU A 264 0.78 3.14 10.48
N TYR A 265 0.75 2.51 9.31
CA TYR A 265 1.23 3.08 8.05
C TYR A 265 0.62 2.41 6.80
N TYR A 266 0.75 3.07 5.65
CA TYR A 266 0.39 2.52 4.33
C TYR A 266 1.60 2.54 3.37
N LYS A 267 1.95 1.39 2.76
CA LYS A 267 3.04 1.25 1.77
C LYS A 267 2.50 0.87 0.39
N ASN A 268 3.20 1.27 -0.70
CA ASN A 268 2.80 1.07 -2.11
C ASN A 268 3.98 0.88 -3.08
#